data_AF-A0A1F8KKE2-F1
#
_entry.id   AF-A0A1F8KKE2-F1
#
_cell.length_a   1.000
_cell.length_b   1.000
_cell.length_c   1.000
_cell.angle_alpha   90.00
_cell.angle_beta   90.00
_cell.angle_gamma   90.00
#
_symmetry.space_group_name_H-M   'P 1'
#
loop_
_entity.id
_entity.type
_entity.pdbx_description
1 polymer ?
#
loop_
_entity_poly.entity_id
_entity_poly.type
_entity_poly.pdbx_seq_one_letter_code
_entity_poly.pdbx_strand_id
1 'polypeptide(L)'
;MNKQKLLTTTLILSVILSMTGLSFKVSASSLAATSPDLGAAASFSVLGKAGVTNVGNSVLSGNVGADSSITGFPPGTALAQVLAPEVNGAEADASTAFDNLAGQGPGTTLGSDLTGANLVPGVYTVPGVSLLPGTLTLDGPGVYIFLTDGLTASGSVNLINGARACDVFWHDASSASIVGGSFVGTIIASTSITFGDAASLDGRALALTGNVTLINNNISGPSCAGVIPTDVPTDVPTGVPTDTATDTAAAATATLLPGISNLPSTGGGPIQNQAFPWSLVVVGGFSAMFLALGVREYRRTHLLK
;
A
#
# COMPACT_ATOMS: atom_id res chain seq x y z
N MET A 1 40.62 -14.71 -48.38
CA MET A 1 39.34 -13.98 -48.31
C MET A 1 38.27 -14.67 -47.46
N ASN A 2 38.19 -16.01 -47.41
CA ASN A 2 37.14 -16.72 -46.66
C ASN A 2 37.35 -16.80 -45.13
N LYS A 3 38.59 -16.85 -44.64
CA LYS A 3 38.86 -16.90 -43.18
C LYS A 3 38.49 -15.60 -42.45
N GLN A 4 38.61 -14.46 -43.13
CA GLN A 4 38.32 -13.13 -42.56
C GLN A 4 36.81 -12.88 -42.46
N LYS A 5 36.03 -13.40 -43.42
CA LYS A 5 34.56 -13.36 -43.40
C LYS A 5 33.97 -14.31 -42.34
N LEU A 6 34.61 -15.45 -42.09
CA LEU A 6 34.16 -16.41 -41.08
C LEU A 6 34.39 -15.89 -39.65
N LEU A 7 35.50 -15.18 -39.43
CA LEU A 7 35.82 -14.61 -38.11
C LEU A 7 34.88 -13.47 -37.72
N THR A 8 34.56 -12.57 -38.68
CA THR A 8 33.64 -11.46 -38.44
C THR A 8 32.20 -11.92 -38.22
N THR A 9 31.74 -12.96 -38.92
CA THR A 9 30.39 -13.50 -38.70
C THR A 9 30.26 -14.19 -37.34
N THR A 10 31.29 -14.90 -36.85
CA THR A 10 31.27 -15.47 -35.49
C THR A 10 31.34 -14.41 -34.39
N LEU A 11 32.02 -13.28 -34.63
CA LEU A 11 32.10 -12.18 -33.66
C LEU A 11 30.76 -11.43 -33.56
N ILE A 12 30.08 -11.23 -34.69
CA ILE A 12 28.76 -10.57 -34.73
C ILE A 12 27.70 -11.48 -34.08
N LEU A 13 27.76 -12.79 -34.32
CA LEU A 13 26.79 -13.74 -33.73
C LEU A 13 26.95 -13.89 -32.21
N SER A 14 28.17 -13.80 -31.69
CA SER A 14 28.43 -13.85 -30.24
C SER A 14 28.03 -12.56 -29.51
N VAL A 15 28.14 -11.40 -30.16
CA VAL A 15 27.63 -10.12 -29.62
C VAL A 15 26.10 -10.12 -29.58
N ILE A 16 25.43 -10.61 -30.62
CA ILE A 16 23.96 -10.67 -30.68
C ILE A 16 23.38 -11.66 -29.64
N LEU A 17 24.05 -12.79 -29.41
CA LEU A 17 23.60 -13.79 -28.41
C LEU A 17 23.86 -13.37 -26.96
N SER A 18 24.64 -12.31 -26.73
CA SER A 18 24.85 -11.72 -25.39
C SER A 18 23.85 -10.61 -25.05
N MET A 19 23.00 -10.22 -26.01
CA MET A 19 22.01 -9.13 -25.90
C MET A 19 20.57 -9.62 -25.64
N THR A 20 20.35 -10.94 -25.52
CA THR A 20 19.14 -11.47 -24.87
C THR A 20 19.29 -11.26 -23.37
N GLY A 21 19.06 -10.00 -22.97
CA GLY A 21 19.23 -9.51 -21.62
C GLY A 21 18.49 -10.38 -20.61
N LEU A 22 19.22 -10.78 -19.57
CA LEU A 22 18.59 -11.15 -18.31
C LEU A 22 17.61 -10.03 -17.94
N SER A 23 16.31 -10.33 -17.91
CA SER A 23 15.33 -9.50 -17.24
C SER A 23 15.62 -9.57 -15.74
N PHE A 24 16.58 -8.78 -15.27
CA PHE A 24 16.68 -8.46 -13.86
C PHE A 24 15.40 -7.70 -13.51
N LYS A 25 14.46 -8.36 -12.83
CA LYS A 25 13.43 -7.64 -12.09
C LYS A 25 14.17 -6.84 -11.01
N VAL A 26 14.48 -5.58 -11.33
CA VAL A 26 14.96 -4.63 -10.34
C VAL A 26 13.77 -4.39 -9.41
N SER A 27 13.73 -5.13 -8.31
CA SER A 27 12.87 -4.77 -7.19
C SER A 27 13.52 -3.59 -6.50
N ALA A 28 13.11 -2.37 -6.88
CA ALA A 28 13.37 -1.21 -6.04
C ALA A 28 12.65 -1.48 -4.71
N SER A 29 13.37 -1.40 -3.58
CA SER A 29 12.69 -1.27 -2.30
C SER A 29 11.95 0.06 -2.32
N SER A 30 10.63 -0.01 -2.29
CA SER A 30 9.76 1.14 -2.05
C SER A 30 10.09 1.75 -0.69
N LEU A 31 9.84 3.06 -0.55
CA LEU A 31 9.94 3.72 0.75
C LEU A 31 8.95 3.06 1.72
N ALA A 32 9.36 2.94 2.98
CA ALA A 32 8.51 2.39 4.03
C ALA A 32 7.25 3.26 4.18
N ALA A 33 6.08 2.67 3.91
CA ALA A 33 4.79 3.33 4.06
C ALA A 33 4.29 3.18 5.50
N THR A 34 3.65 4.24 6.02
CA THR A 34 3.00 4.23 7.34
C THR A 34 1.49 4.42 7.16
N SER A 35 0.69 3.56 7.80
CA SER A 35 -0.76 3.69 7.77
C SER A 35 -1.18 5.04 8.38
N PRO A 36 -2.08 5.81 7.74
CA PRO A 36 -2.70 6.96 8.39
C PRO A 36 -3.63 6.51 9.52
N ASP A 37 -3.86 7.38 10.50
CA ASP A 37 -4.99 7.25 11.43
C ASP A 37 -6.25 7.78 10.73
N LEU A 38 -7.34 7.00 10.81
CA LEU A 38 -8.63 7.36 10.23
C LEU A 38 -9.59 7.95 11.27
N GLY A 39 -9.26 7.93 12.57
CA GLY A 39 -10.12 8.46 13.62
C GLY A 39 -11.57 7.95 13.52
N ALA A 40 -12.55 8.87 13.62
CA ALA A 40 -13.96 8.56 13.49
C ALA A 40 -14.36 8.03 12.10
N ALA A 41 -13.62 8.40 11.04
CA ALA A 41 -13.86 7.93 9.67
C ALA A 41 -13.66 6.41 9.54
N ALA A 42 -12.91 5.77 10.46
CA ALA A 42 -12.68 4.33 10.45
C ALA A 42 -13.97 3.49 10.53
N SER A 43 -15.05 4.03 11.09
CA SER A 43 -16.34 3.34 11.23
C SER A 43 -17.25 3.41 9.99
N PHE A 44 -16.89 4.22 9.00
CA PHE A 44 -17.68 4.45 7.80
C PHE A 44 -17.26 3.52 6.67
N SER A 45 -18.22 2.88 6.02
CA SER A 45 -18.00 2.28 4.70
C SER A 45 -18.04 3.35 3.62
N VAL A 46 -18.94 4.32 3.77
CA VAL A 46 -19.10 5.45 2.83
C VAL A 46 -19.26 6.75 3.61
N LEU A 47 -18.49 7.74 3.21
CA LEU A 47 -18.59 9.12 3.70
C LEU A 47 -18.52 10.07 2.50
N GLY A 48 -19.51 10.93 2.31
CA GLY A 48 -19.49 11.94 1.26
C GLY A 48 -20.01 13.28 1.74
N LYS A 49 -19.15 14.32 1.72
CA LYS A 49 -19.48 15.65 2.25
C LYS A 49 -20.71 16.28 1.59
N ALA A 50 -20.72 16.33 0.26
CA ALA A 50 -21.84 16.89 -0.51
C ALA A 50 -23.01 15.91 -0.70
N GLY A 51 -22.90 14.68 -0.19
CA GLY A 51 -24.00 13.74 -0.07
C GLY A 51 -23.65 12.33 -0.50
N VAL A 52 -24.54 11.40 -0.19
CA VAL A 52 -24.48 10.01 -0.66
C VAL A 52 -25.75 9.68 -1.44
N THR A 53 -25.58 9.18 -2.65
CA THR A 53 -26.70 8.77 -3.51
C THR A 53 -26.55 7.31 -3.86
N ASN A 54 -27.61 6.53 -3.61
CA ASN A 54 -27.68 5.13 -4.02
C ASN A 54 -28.83 4.86 -4.98
N VAL A 55 -28.56 4.04 -5.99
CA VAL A 55 -29.55 3.46 -6.89
C VAL A 55 -29.52 1.94 -6.76
N GLY A 56 -30.66 1.32 -6.45
CA GLY A 56 -30.77 -0.13 -6.35
C GLY A 56 -30.25 -0.73 -5.04
N ASN A 57 -29.97 -2.03 -5.05
CA ASN A 57 -29.83 -2.86 -3.85
C ASN A 57 -28.38 -2.91 -3.34
N SER A 58 -27.77 -1.75 -3.10
CA SER A 58 -26.43 -1.72 -2.49
C SER A 58 -26.44 -2.24 -1.05
N VAL A 59 -25.36 -2.89 -0.62
CA VAL A 59 -25.16 -3.36 0.76
C VAL A 59 -23.85 -2.80 1.28
N LEU A 60 -23.90 -2.12 2.44
CA LEU A 60 -22.74 -1.53 3.09
C LEU A 60 -22.59 -2.06 4.52
N SER A 61 -21.39 -2.55 4.84
CA SER A 61 -21.13 -3.19 6.14
C SER A 61 -20.99 -2.24 7.32
N GLY A 62 -20.57 -1.00 7.08
CA GLY A 62 -20.34 0.05 8.08
C GLY A 62 -21.30 1.22 7.94
N ASN A 63 -20.95 2.34 8.60
CA ASN A 63 -21.77 3.55 8.57
C ASN A 63 -21.79 4.17 7.16
N VAL A 64 -22.91 4.81 6.83
CA VAL A 64 -23.08 5.67 5.65
C VAL A 64 -23.30 7.10 6.14
N GLY A 65 -22.41 8.02 5.76
CA GLY A 65 -22.40 9.38 6.30
C GLY A 65 -22.38 10.48 5.24
N ALA A 66 -23.02 11.61 5.55
CA ALA A 66 -22.87 12.87 4.81
C ALA A 66 -23.19 14.09 5.71
N ASP A 67 -22.41 15.17 5.59
CA ASP A 67 -22.75 16.49 6.16
C ASP A 67 -23.82 17.26 5.34
N SER A 68 -24.52 16.56 4.46
CA SER A 68 -25.61 17.11 3.65
C SER A 68 -26.80 16.15 3.59
N SER A 69 -26.95 15.37 2.51
CA SER A 69 -28.09 14.47 2.35
C SER A 69 -27.69 13.08 1.89
N ILE A 70 -28.45 12.09 2.34
CA ILE A 70 -28.33 10.70 1.92
C ILE A 70 -29.63 10.29 1.25
N THR A 71 -29.55 9.69 0.06
CA THR A 71 -30.70 9.21 -0.70
C THR A 71 -30.48 7.77 -1.17
N GLY A 72 -31.57 7.01 -1.33
CA GLY A 72 -31.52 5.63 -1.81
C GLY A 72 -31.25 4.57 -0.74
N PHE A 73 -31.40 4.91 0.55
CA PHE A 73 -31.38 3.98 1.68
C PHE A 73 -32.70 4.08 2.44
N PRO A 74 -33.77 3.35 2.07
CA PRO A 74 -33.85 2.21 1.11
C PRO A 74 -33.93 2.59 -0.39
N PRO A 75 -33.74 1.65 -1.37
CA PRO A 75 -33.59 0.18 -1.20
C PRO A 75 -32.18 -0.30 -0.86
N GLY A 76 -31.18 0.59 -0.89
CA GLY A 76 -29.87 0.30 -0.34
C GLY A 76 -29.96 -0.03 1.15
N THR A 77 -29.06 -0.86 1.63
CA THR A 77 -29.00 -1.32 3.02
C THR A 77 -27.65 -0.97 3.63
N ALA A 78 -27.66 -0.20 4.70
CA ALA A 78 -26.51 -0.06 5.60
C ALA A 78 -26.70 -1.03 6.77
N LEU A 79 -25.68 -1.82 7.11
CA LEU A 79 -25.71 -2.74 8.26
C LEU A 79 -25.42 -2.02 9.59
N ALA A 80 -24.97 -0.77 9.53
CA ALA A 80 -24.78 0.10 10.68
C ALA A 80 -25.65 1.37 10.54
N GLN A 81 -25.15 2.54 10.94
CA GLN A 81 -25.93 3.77 10.96
C GLN A 81 -25.91 4.50 9.62
N VAL A 82 -27.02 5.16 9.30
CA VAL A 82 -27.12 6.17 8.23
C VAL A 82 -27.17 7.54 8.90
N LEU A 83 -26.17 8.38 8.66
CA LEU A 83 -25.88 9.60 9.41
C LEU A 83 -25.87 10.82 8.49
N ALA A 84 -26.93 11.63 8.54
CA ALA A 84 -27.04 12.94 7.89
C ALA A 84 -28.11 13.81 8.60
N PRO A 85 -27.97 15.15 8.63
CA PRO A 85 -26.86 15.96 8.12
C PRO A 85 -25.80 16.22 9.21
N GLU A 86 -25.01 15.20 9.60
CA GLU A 86 -23.84 15.34 10.48
C GLU A 86 -23.13 13.99 10.64
N VAL A 87 -21.80 13.98 10.58
CA VAL A 87 -21.00 12.76 10.78
C VAL A 87 -20.03 12.82 11.97
N ASN A 88 -20.28 13.71 12.94
CA ASN A 88 -19.56 13.80 14.23
C ASN A 88 -18.03 13.86 14.10
N GLY A 89 -17.51 14.67 13.17
CA GLY A 89 -16.06 14.89 13.01
C GLY A 89 -15.35 13.91 12.07
N ALA A 90 -16.03 12.88 11.56
CA ALA A 90 -15.44 11.90 10.63
C ALA A 90 -14.86 12.55 9.35
N GLU A 91 -15.43 13.64 8.85
CA GLU A 91 -14.87 14.36 7.70
C GLU A 91 -13.53 15.03 8.00
N ALA A 92 -13.37 15.59 9.21
CA ALA A 92 -12.12 16.23 9.61
C ALA A 92 -11.00 15.17 9.75
N ASP A 93 -11.33 14.01 10.31
CA ASP A 93 -10.40 12.89 10.43
C ASP A 93 -10.06 12.31 9.05
N ALA A 94 -11.03 12.19 8.14
CA ALA A 94 -10.78 11.77 6.75
C ALA A 94 -9.87 12.76 6.00
N SER A 95 -10.06 14.06 6.20
CA SER A 95 -9.18 15.11 5.63
C SER A 95 -7.78 15.01 6.22
N THR A 96 -7.66 14.78 7.53
CA THR A 96 -6.36 14.61 8.19
C THR A 96 -5.64 13.36 7.67
N ALA A 97 -6.36 12.26 7.46
CA ALA A 97 -5.81 11.05 6.85
C ALA A 97 -5.33 11.28 5.41
N PHE A 98 -6.09 12.05 4.62
CA PHE A 98 -5.72 12.44 3.27
C PHE A 98 -4.39 13.23 3.25
N ASP A 99 -4.27 14.25 4.10
CA ASP A 99 -3.04 15.04 4.20
C ASP A 99 -1.85 14.20 4.70
N ASN A 100 -2.07 13.26 5.62
CA ASN A 100 -1.05 12.32 6.07
C ASN A 100 -0.57 11.38 4.95
N LEU A 101 -1.47 10.90 4.10
CA LEU A 101 -1.11 10.08 2.92
C LEU A 101 -0.26 10.90 1.95
N ALA A 102 -0.69 12.12 1.60
CA ALA A 102 0.09 13.03 0.76
C ALA A 102 1.46 13.38 1.37
N GLY A 103 1.51 13.54 2.69
CA GLY A 103 2.70 13.87 3.47
C GLY A 103 3.78 12.78 3.51
N GLN A 104 3.47 11.54 3.08
CA GLN A 104 4.48 10.50 2.88
C GLN A 104 5.49 10.88 1.77
N GLY A 105 5.13 11.84 0.92
CA GLY A 105 5.94 12.28 -0.21
C GLY A 105 5.85 11.32 -1.42
N PRO A 106 6.44 11.69 -2.56
CA PRO A 106 6.40 10.88 -3.75
C PRO A 106 7.09 9.53 -3.51
N GLY A 107 6.39 8.47 -3.90
CA GLY A 107 6.87 7.09 -3.80
C GLY A 107 7.57 6.61 -5.06
N THR A 108 7.64 5.28 -5.23
CA THR A 108 8.07 4.69 -6.50
C THR A 108 7.10 5.09 -7.61
N THR A 109 7.60 5.74 -8.65
CA THR A 109 6.77 6.13 -9.80
C THR A 109 6.41 4.91 -10.64
N LEU A 110 5.12 4.71 -10.88
CA LEU A 110 4.59 3.67 -11.75
C LEU A 110 4.04 4.27 -13.05
N GLY A 111 3.82 3.41 -14.05
CA GLY A 111 3.00 3.78 -15.20
C GLY A 111 1.53 3.95 -14.80
N SER A 112 0.76 4.64 -15.64
CA SER A 112 -0.66 4.92 -15.37
C SER A 112 -1.55 3.67 -15.40
N ASP A 113 -1.11 2.59 -16.04
CA ASP A 113 -1.78 1.29 -16.04
C ASP A 113 -1.14 0.35 -15.01
N LEU A 114 -1.93 -0.04 -14.01
CA LEU A 114 -1.50 -0.97 -12.94
C LEU A 114 -1.84 -2.43 -13.26
N THR A 115 -2.43 -2.70 -14.42
CA THR A 115 -2.86 -4.03 -14.83
C THR A 115 -1.67 -4.98 -14.94
N GLY A 116 -1.73 -6.11 -14.23
CA GLY A 116 -0.67 -7.12 -14.21
C GLY A 116 0.53 -6.77 -13.34
N ALA A 117 0.52 -5.63 -12.66
CA ALA A 117 1.57 -5.28 -11.71
C ALA A 117 1.53 -6.21 -10.48
N ASN A 118 2.72 -6.54 -9.95
CA ASN A 118 2.88 -7.21 -8.66
C ASN A 118 3.73 -6.30 -7.76
N LEU A 119 3.13 -5.75 -6.72
CA LEU A 119 3.72 -4.73 -5.88
C LEU A 119 3.93 -5.26 -4.47
N VAL A 120 5.05 -4.89 -3.86
CA VAL A 120 5.35 -5.14 -2.44
C VAL A 120 4.90 -3.93 -1.59
N PRO A 121 4.87 -4.01 -0.25
CA PRO A 121 4.46 -2.86 0.56
C PRO A 121 5.28 -1.61 0.26
N GLY A 122 4.64 -0.44 0.17
CA GLY A 122 5.31 0.80 -0.21
C GLY A 122 4.40 1.96 -0.56
N VAL A 123 5.05 3.12 -0.77
CA VAL A 123 4.41 4.31 -1.36
C VAL A 123 4.66 4.31 -2.87
N TYR A 124 3.60 4.56 -3.64
CA TYR A 124 3.59 4.57 -5.10
C TYR A 124 2.98 5.86 -5.63
N THR A 125 3.65 6.51 -6.58
CA THR A 125 3.10 7.67 -7.28
C THR A 125 2.67 7.24 -8.66
N VAL A 126 1.39 7.45 -8.99
CA VAL A 126 0.81 7.02 -10.26
C VAL A 126 0.13 8.20 -10.95
N PRO A 127 0.74 8.76 -12.01
CA PRO A 127 0.20 9.94 -12.69
C PRO A 127 -1.03 9.55 -13.53
N GLY A 128 -2.22 9.67 -12.93
CA GLY A 128 -3.45 9.10 -13.46
C GLY A 128 -3.48 7.58 -13.31
N VAL A 129 -4.49 7.03 -12.63
CA VAL A 129 -4.61 5.56 -12.50
C VAL A 129 -5.70 5.05 -13.39
N SER A 130 -5.34 4.05 -14.19
CA SER A 130 -6.25 3.20 -14.92
C SER A 130 -5.97 1.76 -14.48
N LEU A 131 -6.86 1.17 -13.70
CA LEU A 131 -6.91 -0.28 -13.50
C LEU A 131 -8.02 -0.83 -14.39
N LEU A 132 -7.74 -0.90 -15.68
CA LEU A 132 -8.65 -1.43 -16.70
C LEU A 132 -8.76 -2.96 -16.55
N PRO A 133 -9.75 -3.65 -17.15
CA PRO A 133 -10.10 -5.00 -16.69
C PRO A 133 -8.87 -5.92 -16.69
N GLY A 134 -8.60 -6.49 -15.52
CA GLY A 134 -7.32 -7.11 -15.19
C GLY A 134 -7.05 -7.06 -13.69
N THR A 135 -5.87 -7.50 -13.26
CA THR A 135 -5.56 -7.67 -11.84
C THR A 135 -4.29 -6.92 -11.44
N LEU A 136 -4.38 -6.09 -10.41
CA LEU A 136 -3.24 -5.62 -9.63
C LEU A 136 -3.00 -6.60 -8.48
N THR A 137 -1.77 -7.06 -8.28
CA THR A 137 -1.42 -7.96 -7.17
C THR A 137 -0.59 -7.21 -6.12
N LEU A 138 -0.99 -7.34 -4.86
CA LEU A 138 -0.28 -6.84 -3.69
C LEU A 138 0.30 -8.04 -2.93
N ASP A 139 1.62 -8.07 -2.81
CA ASP A 139 2.39 -9.22 -2.39
C ASP A 139 3.23 -8.92 -1.15
N GLY A 140 2.82 -9.50 -0.02
CA GLY A 140 3.52 -9.41 1.25
C GLY A 140 2.80 -8.59 2.32
N PRO A 141 3.15 -8.77 3.60
CA PRO A 141 2.56 -8.01 4.70
C PRO A 141 3.13 -6.59 4.76
N GLY A 142 2.25 -5.58 4.84
CA GLY A 142 2.65 -4.20 5.05
C GLY A 142 1.70 -3.22 4.39
N VAL A 143 2.05 -1.93 4.49
CA VAL A 143 1.22 -0.82 4.01
C VAL A 143 1.49 -0.51 2.55
N TYR A 144 0.43 -0.31 1.78
CA TYR A 144 0.43 0.09 0.38
C TYR A 144 -0.26 1.44 0.27
N ILE A 145 0.45 2.46 -0.22
CA ILE A 145 -0.09 3.80 -0.43
C ILE A 145 0.03 4.15 -1.90
N PHE A 146 -1.09 4.42 -2.54
CA PHE A 146 -1.15 4.91 -3.90
C PHE A 146 -1.50 6.40 -3.87
N LEU A 147 -0.56 7.23 -4.32
CA LEU A 147 -0.76 8.65 -4.57
C LEU A 147 -1.16 8.83 -6.03
N THR A 148 -2.43 9.14 -6.25
CA THR A 148 -3.07 9.18 -7.57
C THR A 148 -3.70 10.54 -7.83
N ASP A 149 -3.98 10.80 -9.10
CA ASP A 149 -4.80 11.92 -9.55
C ASP A 149 -5.73 11.44 -10.67
N GLY A 150 -6.99 11.17 -10.32
CA GLY A 150 -8.00 10.66 -11.24
C GLY A 150 -8.03 9.13 -11.31
N LEU A 151 -8.21 8.49 -10.15
CA LEU A 151 -8.32 7.03 -10.06
C LEU A 151 -9.51 6.50 -10.87
N THR A 152 -9.26 5.66 -11.86
CA THR A 152 -10.28 4.91 -12.59
C THR A 152 -9.98 3.42 -12.53
N ALA A 153 -10.95 2.60 -12.11
CA ALA A 153 -10.78 1.15 -11.99
C ALA A 153 -12.00 0.37 -12.48
N SER A 154 -11.77 -0.66 -13.28
CA SER A 154 -12.74 -1.70 -13.67
C SER A 154 -12.19 -3.13 -13.47
N GLY A 155 -10.95 -3.25 -12.99
CA GLY A 155 -10.28 -4.50 -12.65
C GLY A 155 -10.42 -4.92 -11.19
N SER A 156 -9.50 -5.77 -10.73
CA SER A 156 -9.50 -6.32 -9.37
C SER A 156 -8.15 -6.12 -8.67
N VAL A 157 -8.18 -5.96 -7.35
CA VAL A 157 -6.97 -5.94 -6.52
C VAL A 157 -6.88 -7.27 -5.77
N ASN A 158 -5.83 -8.04 -6.04
CA ASN A 158 -5.59 -9.34 -5.44
C ASN A 158 -4.54 -9.24 -4.34
N LEU A 159 -4.86 -9.74 -3.15
CA LEU A 159 -3.96 -9.74 -2.00
C LEU A 159 -3.34 -11.14 -1.83
N ILE A 160 -2.02 -11.22 -1.80
CA ILE A 160 -1.30 -12.48 -1.61
C ILE A 160 -0.21 -12.36 -0.54
N ASN A 161 0.26 -13.51 -0.07
CA ASN A 161 1.41 -13.63 0.84
C ASN A 161 1.32 -12.75 2.10
N GLY A 162 0.11 -12.55 2.62
CA GLY A 162 -0.13 -11.79 3.86
C GLY A 162 -0.47 -10.30 3.67
N ALA A 163 -0.66 -9.82 2.43
CA ALA A 163 -1.27 -8.52 2.19
C ALA A 163 -2.70 -8.47 2.75
N ARG A 164 -3.11 -7.33 3.31
CA ARG A 164 -4.42 -7.16 3.97
C ARG A 164 -5.12 -5.91 3.45
N ALA A 165 -6.45 -5.97 3.28
CA ALA A 165 -7.24 -4.87 2.75
C ALA A 165 -7.12 -3.59 3.59
N CYS A 166 -6.95 -3.74 4.90
CA CYS A 166 -6.85 -2.59 5.81
C CYS A 166 -5.50 -1.87 5.78
N ASP A 167 -4.49 -2.44 5.12
CA ASP A 167 -3.20 -1.80 4.92
C ASP A 167 -3.08 -1.15 3.52
N VAL A 168 -4.16 -1.12 2.74
CA VAL A 168 -4.19 -0.56 1.37
C VAL A 168 -4.91 0.79 1.39
N PHE A 169 -4.24 1.84 0.92
CA PHE A 169 -4.73 3.21 0.89
C PHE A 169 -4.58 3.82 -0.49
N TRP A 170 -5.64 4.45 -0.97
CA TRP A 170 -5.70 5.19 -2.22
C TRP A 170 -5.98 6.65 -1.89
N HIS A 171 -4.96 7.50 -2.00
CA HIS A 171 -5.11 8.94 -1.97
C HIS A 171 -5.33 9.42 -3.41
N ASP A 172 -6.49 10.00 -3.69
CA ASP A 172 -6.82 10.55 -4.99
C ASP A 172 -7.00 12.07 -4.95
N ALA A 173 -6.12 12.79 -5.63
CA ALA A 173 -6.07 14.26 -5.61
C ALA A 173 -7.27 14.92 -6.32
N SER A 174 -8.09 14.15 -7.04
CA SER A 174 -9.26 14.66 -7.76
C SER A 174 -10.52 13.84 -7.43
N SER A 175 -10.99 12.99 -8.34
CA SER A 175 -12.14 12.12 -8.14
C SER A 175 -11.83 10.68 -8.54
N ALA A 176 -12.35 9.73 -7.76
CA ALA A 176 -12.21 8.31 -8.05
C ALA A 176 -13.47 7.75 -8.72
N SER A 177 -13.26 6.86 -9.70
CA SER A 177 -14.30 6.15 -10.44
C SER A 177 -14.03 4.65 -10.43
N ILE A 178 -14.79 3.90 -9.65
CA ILE A 178 -14.72 2.43 -9.58
C ILE A 178 -15.85 1.89 -10.47
N VAL A 179 -15.56 1.79 -11.76
CA VAL A 179 -16.49 1.43 -12.82
C VAL A 179 -16.98 -0.02 -12.72
N GLY A 180 -16.17 -0.92 -12.15
CA GLY A 180 -16.52 -2.34 -12.02
C GLY A 180 -15.45 -3.17 -11.28
N GLY A 181 -15.70 -4.47 -11.14
CA GLY A 181 -14.75 -5.43 -10.55
C GLY A 181 -14.79 -5.51 -9.01
N SER A 182 -13.71 -6.05 -8.44
CA SER A 182 -13.53 -6.22 -6.99
C SER A 182 -12.30 -5.47 -6.51
N PHE A 183 -12.53 -4.25 -6.04
CA PHE A 183 -11.50 -3.33 -5.57
C PHE A 183 -11.24 -3.53 -4.07
N VAL A 184 -10.08 -3.06 -3.60
CA VAL A 184 -9.63 -3.25 -2.22
C VAL A 184 -8.96 -1.99 -1.70
N GLY A 185 -9.22 -1.65 -0.44
CA GLY A 185 -8.53 -0.61 0.30
C GLY A 185 -9.40 0.58 0.69
N THR A 186 -8.82 1.48 1.46
CA THR A 186 -9.45 2.75 1.85
C THR A 186 -9.17 3.79 0.76
N ILE A 187 -10.21 4.21 0.05
CA ILE A 187 -10.15 5.28 -0.95
C ILE A 187 -10.52 6.59 -0.26
N ILE A 188 -9.62 7.57 -0.33
CA ILE A 188 -9.86 8.95 0.10
C ILE A 188 -9.65 9.86 -1.09
N ALA A 189 -10.74 10.44 -1.61
CA ALA A 189 -10.72 11.33 -2.76
C ALA A 189 -11.01 12.77 -2.35
N SER A 190 -10.25 13.70 -2.92
CA SER A 190 -10.41 15.14 -2.66
C SER A 190 -11.83 15.64 -3.01
N THR A 191 -12.39 15.15 -4.11
CA THR A 191 -13.70 15.58 -4.61
C THR A 191 -14.76 14.50 -4.44
N SER A 192 -14.99 13.66 -5.44
CA SER A 192 -16.09 12.69 -5.45
C SER A 192 -15.60 11.26 -5.65
N ILE A 193 -16.43 10.30 -5.25
CA ILE A 193 -16.22 8.88 -5.56
C ILE A 193 -17.47 8.34 -6.26
N THR A 194 -17.31 7.71 -7.41
CA THR A 194 -18.42 7.12 -8.16
C THR A 194 -18.19 5.64 -8.36
N PHE A 195 -19.19 4.83 -8.05
CA PHE A 195 -19.19 3.41 -8.36
C PHE A 195 -20.10 3.14 -9.57
N GLY A 196 -19.61 2.33 -10.51
CA GLY A 196 -20.43 1.74 -11.55
C GLY A 196 -21.32 0.62 -11.00
N ASP A 197 -22.24 0.14 -11.83
CA ASP A 197 -23.18 -0.92 -11.46
C ASP A 197 -22.46 -2.19 -10.99
N ALA A 198 -22.86 -2.68 -9.81
CA ALA A 198 -22.37 -3.92 -9.21
C ALA A 198 -20.85 -4.00 -8.95
N ALA A 199 -20.13 -2.86 -9.00
CA ALA A 199 -18.77 -2.80 -8.50
C ALA A 199 -18.73 -3.13 -7.00
N SER A 200 -17.63 -3.74 -6.53
CA SER A 200 -17.45 -4.12 -5.13
C SER A 200 -16.15 -3.56 -4.56
N LEU A 201 -16.17 -3.29 -3.25
CA LEU A 201 -15.03 -2.78 -2.50
C LEU A 201 -14.90 -3.56 -1.18
N ASP A 202 -13.72 -4.13 -0.93
CA ASP A 202 -13.28 -4.50 0.42
C ASP A 202 -12.46 -3.34 1.01
N GLY A 203 -13.14 -2.41 1.68
CA GLY A 203 -12.56 -1.16 2.12
C GLY A 203 -13.58 -0.05 2.40
N ARG A 204 -13.15 1.20 2.21
CA ARG A 204 -13.94 2.41 2.49
C ARG A 204 -13.89 3.38 1.32
N ALA A 205 -14.95 4.15 1.12
CA ALA A 205 -14.99 5.25 0.17
C ALA A 205 -15.29 6.57 0.89
N LEU A 206 -14.28 7.43 0.99
CA LEU A 206 -14.31 8.70 1.72
C LEU A 206 -14.09 9.87 0.73
N ALA A 207 -15.14 10.65 0.45
CA ALA A 207 -15.10 11.80 -0.45
C ALA A 207 -15.11 13.11 0.36
N LEU A 208 -14.04 13.90 0.26
CA LEU A 208 -13.80 15.04 1.16
C LEU A 208 -14.63 16.28 0.85
N THR A 209 -15.01 16.53 -0.41
CA THR A 209 -15.77 17.74 -0.78
C THR A 209 -17.02 17.46 -1.60
N GLY A 210 -17.04 16.35 -2.32
CA GLY A 210 -18.10 15.97 -3.24
C GLY A 210 -18.95 14.82 -2.73
N ASN A 211 -19.54 14.10 -3.67
CA ASN A 211 -20.52 13.05 -3.42
C ASN A 211 -19.90 11.65 -3.48
N VAL A 212 -20.53 10.70 -2.80
CA VAL A 212 -20.37 9.27 -3.12
C VAL A 212 -21.63 8.76 -3.84
N THR A 213 -21.45 8.18 -5.03
CA THR A 213 -22.56 7.62 -5.83
C THR A 213 -22.42 6.11 -5.98
N LEU A 214 -23.51 5.38 -5.73
CA LEU A 214 -23.59 3.92 -5.72
C LEU A 214 -24.70 3.41 -6.63
N ILE A 215 -24.48 2.27 -7.28
CA ILE A 215 -25.41 1.52 -8.11
C ILE A 215 -25.23 0.01 -7.83
N ASN A 216 -26.17 -0.60 -7.09
CA ASN A 216 -26.16 -2.03 -6.72
C ASN A 216 -24.83 -2.57 -6.15
N ASN A 217 -24.08 -1.75 -5.41
CA ASN A 217 -22.72 -2.08 -4.98
C ASN A 217 -22.68 -2.88 -3.68
N ASN A 218 -21.60 -3.65 -3.50
CA ASN A 218 -21.28 -4.28 -2.22
C ASN A 218 -20.01 -3.66 -1.64
N ILE A 219 -20.14 -2.95 -0.52
CA ILE A 219 -19.03 -2.32 0.19
C ILE A 219 -18.87 -3.01 1.55
N SER A 220 -17.90 -3.91 1.61
CA SER A 220 -17.50 -4.65 2.81
C SER A 220 -16.21 -4.09 3.40
N GLY A 221 -15.98 -4.21 4.70
CA GLY A 221 -14.63 -4.08 5.25
C GLY A 221 -14.05 -2.66 5.34
N PRO A 222 -12.71 -2.51 5.47
CA PRO A 222 -11.72 -3.49 5.07
C PRO A 222 -11.62 -4.67 6.03
N SER A 223 -11.60 -5.87 5.46
CA SER A 223 -11.36 -7.11 6.20
C SER A 223 -9.89 -7.16 6.66
N CYS A 224 -9.63 -6.86 7.92
CA CYS A 224 -8.39 -7.31 8.56
C CYS A 224 -8.67 -8.72 9.10
N ALA A 225 -8.11 -9.75 8.49
CA ALA A 225 -8.03 -11.03 9.19
C ALA A 225 -7.20 -10.80 10.46
N GLY A 226 -7.85 -10.80 11.62
CA GLY A 226 -7.17 -10.87 12.89
C GLY A 226 -6.39 -12.17 12.88
N VAL A 227 -5.06 -12.10 12.85
CA VAL A 227 -4.27 -13.21 13.35
C VAL A 227 -4.63 -13.32 14.82
N ILE A 228 -5.50 -14.26 15.16
CA ILE A 228 -5.66 -14.69 16.55
C ILE A 228 -4.25 -15.18 16.91
N PRO A 229 -3.55 -14.59 17.90
CA PRO A 229 -2.33 -15.20 18.39
C PRO A 229 -2.70 -16.61 18.83
N THR A 230 -2.05 -17.62 18.26
CA THR A 230 -2.12 -18.98 18.79
C THR A 230 -1.72 -18.88 20.26
N ASP A 231 -2.69 -18.99 21.17
CA ASP A 231 -2.44 -18.94 22.60
C ASP A 231 -1.34 -19.93 22.93
N VAL A 232 -0.21 -19.39 23.39
CA VAL A 232 0.87 -20.15 24.00
C VAL A 232 0.28 -20.82 25.23
N PRO A 233 0.44 -22.15 25.43
CA PRO A 233 -0.17 -22.84 26.55
C PRO A 233 0.29 -22.20 27.87
N THR A 234 -0.68 -21.80 28.68
CA THR A 234 -0.46 -21.30 30.04
C THR A 234 0.00 -22.48 30.90
N ASP A 235 1.27 -22.50 31.30
CA ASP A 235 1.73 -23.39 32.36
C ASP A 235 1.08 -22.96 33.68
N VAL A 236 0.32 -23.89 34.27
CA VAL A 236 -0.35 -23.76 35.55
C VAL A 236 0.63 -24.15 36.67
N PRO A 237 1.06 -23.24 37.57
CA PRO A 237 1.69 -23.67 38.80
C PRO A 237 0.61 -24.08 39.80
N THR A 238 0.67 -25.35 40.20
CA THR A 238 -0.12 -25.93 41.29
C THR A 238 0.58 -25.64 42.63
N GLY A 239 -0.10 -24.99 43.58
CA GLY A 239 0.40 -24.80 44.95
C GLY A 239 -0.64 -24.17 45.89
N VAL A 240 -1.12 -25.00 46.83
CA VAL A 240 -2.23 -24.81 47.80
C VAL A 240 -1.73 -24.08 49.10
N PRO A 241 -2.61 -23.47 49.93
CA PRO A 241 -2.30 -22.32 50.80
C PRO A 241 -1.90 -22.70 52.23
N THR A 242 -1.40 -21.72 53.00
CA THR A 242 -1.38 -21.75 54.48
C THR A 242 -1.54 -20.33 55.02
N ASP A 243 -2.29 -20.23 56.11
CA ASP A 243 -3.14 -19.12 56.51
C ASP A 243 -2.56 -18.26 57.65
N THR A 244 -2.96 -16.98 57.66
CA THR A 244 -3.27 -16.09 58.81
C THR A 244 -2.23 -15.80 59.92
N ALA A 245 -1.87 -14.51 60.07
CA ALA A 245 -2.08 -13.69 61.29
C ALA A 245 -1.94 -12.17 61.05
N THR A 246 -2.91 -11.44 61.59
CA THR A 246 -3.15 -9.99 61.81
C THR A 246 -1.97 -9.30 62.53
N ASP A 247 -1.62 -7.99 62.43
CA ASP A 247 -2.42 -6.77 62.59
C ASP A 247 -1.59 -5.49 62.30
N THR A 248 -2.28 -4.43 61.86
CA THR A 248 -2.09 -2.97 62.04
C THR A 248 -0.68 -2.32 62.04
N ALA A 249 -0.44 -1.39 61.10
CA ALA A 249 -0.15 0.04 61.38
C ALA A 249 0.08 0.86 60.09
N ALA A 250 -0.35 2.12 60.13
CA ALA A 250 -0.51 3.04 59.02
C ALA A 250 0.74 3.88 58.66
N ALA A 251 0.72 4.33 57.41
CA ALA A 251 1.28 5.56 56.84
C ALA A 251 2.81 5.70 56.66
N ALA A 252 3.23 5.73 55.39
CA ALA A 252 4.28 6.64 54.93
C ALA A 252 3.91 7.22 53.55
N THR A 253 3.75 8.53 53.53
CA THR A 253 3.55 9.39 52.36
C THR A 253 4.79 9.35 51.46
N ALA A 254 4.64 9.01 50.18
CA ALA A 254 5.68 9.18 49.17
C ALA A 254 5.33 10.31 48.21
N THR A 255 6.11 11.37 48.30
CA THR A 255 6.10 12.57 47.46
C THR A 255 6.51 12.22 46.03
N LEU A 256 5.68 12.57 45.04
CA LEU A 256 5.97 12.45 43.61
C LEU A 256 7.10 13.42 43.21
N LEU A 257 8.18 12.90 42.63
CA LEU A 257 9.15 13.65 41.84
C LEU A 257 8.73 13.65 40.36
N PRO A 258 8.84 14.78 39.63
CA PRO A 258 8.45 14.86 38.24
C PRO A 258 9.44 14.10 37.34
N GLY A 259 8.90 13.22 36.48
CA GLY A 259 9.65 12.55 35.42
C GLY A 259 10.03 13.54 34.34
N ILE A 260 11.34 13.75 34.17
CA ILE A 260 11.89 14.47 33.01
C ILE A 260 11.89 13.52 31.80
N SER A 261 11.05 13.83 30.81
CA SER A 261 11.20 13.31 29.46
C SER A 261 12.32 14.07 28.75
N ASN A 262 12.97 13.40 27.79
CA ASN A 262 13.92 13.92 26.79
C ASN A 262 15.39 13.64 27.11
N LEU A 263 15.84 12.42 26.81
CA LEU A 263 17.21 12.19 26.33
C LEU A 263 17.17 11.85 24.83
N PRO A 264 17.97 12.52 23.97
CA PRO A 264 18.11 12.15 22.57
C PRO A 264 18.90 10.85 22.42
N SER A 265 18.35 9.90 21.66
CA SER A 265 19.08 8.71 21.20
C SER A 265 20.01 9.08 20.04
N THR A 266 21.21 9.59 20.34
CA THR A 266 22.30 9.67 19.36
C THR A 266 23.20 8.44 19.51
N GLY A 267 23.02 7.44 18.64
CA GLY A 267 23.84 6.23 18.66
C GLY A 267 23.44 5.18 17.62
N GLY A 268 23.25 5.58 16.36
CA GLY A 268 23.02 4.65 15.25
C GLY A 268 24.32 4.28 14.56
N GLY A 269 25.00 3.23 15.03
CA GLY A 269 26.05 2.55 14.25
C GLY A 269 25.44 1.81 13.04
N PRO A 270 26.22 1.52 11.99
CA PRO A 270 25.73 0.85 10.79
C PRO A 270 25.27 -0.58 11.10
N ILE A 271 23.99 -0.87 10.82
CA ILE A 271 23.38 -2.20 10.87
C ILE A 271 23.98 -3.11 9.79
N GLN A 272 24.55 -4.25 10.22
CA GLN A 272 25.27 -5.23 9.41
C GLN A 272 24.37 -6.15 8.54
N ASN A 273 23.31 -5.64 7.90
CA ASN A 273 22.51 -6.46 6.99
C ASN A 273 22.12 -5.79 5.66
N GLN A 274 22.86 -4.76 5.26
CA GLN A 274 22.80 -4.29 3.88
C GLN A 274 23.68 -5.21 3.04
N ALA A 275 23.05 -6.11 2.29
CA ALA A 275 23.72 -6.82 1.20
C ALA A 275 24.18 -5.77 0.19
N PHE A 276 25.43 -5.31 0.33
CA PHE A 276 26.11 -4.55 -0.72
C PHE A 276 25.95 -5.36 -2.01
N PRO A 277 25.44 -4.77 -3.11
CA PRO A 277 25.21 -5.52 -4.34
C PRO A 277 26.56 -5.77 -5.03
N TRP A 278 27.28 -6.78 -4.55
CA TRP A 278 28.53 -7.28 -5.15
C TRP A 278 28.34 -7.59 -6.63
N SER A 279 27.12 -7.91 -7.05
CA SER A 279 26.73 -8.11 -8.44
C SER A 279 27.01 -6.89 -9.34
N LEU A 280 26.88 -5.65 -8.85
CA LEU A 280 27.21 -4.46 -9.67
C LEU A 280 28.72 -4.30 -9.89
N VAL A 281 29.52 -4.64 -8.86
CA VAL A 281 31.00 -4.61 -8.96
C VAL A 281 31.51 -5.74 -9.86
N VAL A 282 30.89 -6.92 -9.75
CA VAL A 282 31.28 -8.11 -10.51
C VAL A 282 30.91 -7.94 -12.00
N VAL A 283 29.71 -7.44 -12.33
CA VAL A 283 29.29 -7.23 -13.73
C VAL A 283 30.09 -6.08 -14.38
N GLY A 284 30.34 -4.98 -13.64
CA GLY A 284 31.20 -3.89 -14.13
C GLY A 284 32.66 -4.33 -14.37
N GLY A 285 33.20 -5.18 -13.49
CA GLY A 285 34.55 -5.72 -13.61
C GLY A 285 34.75 -6.64 -14.82
N PHE A 286 33.77 -7.53 -15.09
CA PHE A 286 33.86 -8.43 -16.26
C PHE A 286 33.72 -7.66 -17.59
N SER A 287 32.85 -6.65 -17.69
CA SER A 287 32.74 -5.84 -18.91
C SER A 287 34.01 -5.05 -19.25
N ALA A 288 34.72 -4.52 -18.25
CA ALA A 288 35.98 -3.82 -18.48
C ALA A 288 37.09 -4.78 -18.97
N MET A 289 37.10 -6.02 -18.47
CA MET A 289 38.07 -7.05 -18.87
C MET A 289 37.84 -7.53 -20.31
N PHE A 290 36.59 -7.70 -20.75
CA PHE A 290 36.29 -8.06 -22.14
C PHE A 290 36.61 -6.93 -23.13
N LEU A 291 36.38 -5.67 -22.76
CA LEU A 291 36.80 -4.51 -23.55
C LEU A 291 38.34 -4.42 -23.67
N ALA A 292 39.07 -4.65 -22.58
CA ALA A 292 40.53 -4.62 -22.59
C ALA A 292 41.14 -5.73 -23.46
N LEU A 293 40.59 -6.95 -23.41
CA LEU A 293 41.04 -8.07 -24.25
C LEU A 293 40.67 -7.87 -25.72
N GLY A 294 39.47 -7.34 -26.00
CA GLY A 294 39.05 -7.00 -27.36
C GLY A 294 39.92 -5.92 -28.01
N VAL A 295 40.24 -4.85 -27.27
CA VAL A 295 41.13 -3.78 -27.75
C VAL A 295 42.56 -4.29 -27.97
N ARG A 296 43.06 -5.18 -27.11
CA ARG A 296 44.41 -5.76 -27.23
C ARG A 296 44.53 -6.63 -28.49
N GLU A 297 43.53 -7.45 -28.79
CA GLU A 297 43.56 -8.32 -29.97
C GLU A 297 43.36 -7.53 -31.27
N TYR A 298 42.57 -6.45 -31.23
CA TYR A 298 42.43 -5.52 -32.34
C TYR A 298 43.74 -4.80 -32.68
N ARG A 299 44.49 -4.31 -31.68
CA ARG A 299 45.80 -3.69 -31.92
C ARG A 299 46.80 -4.66 -32.54
N ARG A 300 46.79 -5.93 -32.10
CA ARG A 300 47.72 -6.96 -32.57
C ARG A 300 47.52 -7.32 -34.04
N THR A 301 46.29 -7.22 -34.52
CA THR A 301 45.90 -7.60 -35.89
C THR A 301 45.92 -6.43 -36.88
N HIS A 302 45.75 -5.19 -36.42
CA HIS A 302 45.60 -4.03 -37.30
C HIS A 302 46.65 -2.92 -37.19
N LEU A 303 47.49 -2.87 -36.15
CA LEU A 303 48.53 -1.83 -36.00
C LEU A 303 49.96 -2.30 -36.26
N LEU A 304 50.17 -3.59 -36.55
CA LEU A 304 51.49 -4.16 -36.86
C LEU A 304 51.66 -4.54 -38.34
N LYS A 305 51.07 -3.75 -39.25
CA LYS A 305 51.30 -3.91 -40.68
C LYS A 305 51.57 -2.57 -41.34
#